data_AF-A0A653YZV2-F1
#
_entry.id   AF-A0A653YZV2-F1
#
_cell.length_a   1.000
_cell.length_b   1.000
_cell.length_c   1.000
_cell.angle_alpha   90.00
_cell.angle_beta   90.00
_cell.angle_gamma   90.00
#
_symmetry.space_group_name_H-M   'P 1'
#
loop_
_entity.id
_entity.type
_entity.pdbx_description
1 polymer ?
#
loop_
_entity_poly.entity_id
_entity_poly.type
_entity_poly.pdbx_seq_one_letter_code
_entity_poly.pdbx_strand_id
1 'polypeptide(L)'
;MSRRFLQRLTAYAFAALGGLAAAAWIALVTGQIAIVTTHGVSMNPVYYQGDLVVVARSQSYSVGQIAAYNLPVKDELVLHRIVGGSPEAFVFKGDNNESLDVLTPGSDQLVGRAVLHLAQGGVWLERLASPPMLGLAAFALMAGGSAATTRLRRKQRRASMSRHILDRTARLQAVGSLPQRLWTVAAISGVLGILGLGLGVPAWAGPLEGPSTAEVKSGTRMDFSYSANVGQTPAYDGTTAHSPDPVFRKLTDTVDVHFIYHGEPGSITVAAELATPQGWHSTIPLADATAFSGDQYEGTVSLDLKSYDAKAKAASAVTGEAASQIAVKVVAQVKTSSGADFRPELTLSLTPLRLALANGEKDLTVTRSNTVQHAVVVPRTVGISNWTITAATARAVSGILLVAALAGGAVVVVFSQRSAPRDEGAAIRRRYAARLVSVQPMQLTQGRPIIDVATFPALAKIAERYGLWILHWGQSGPETFVVHDENTTYRYQTTENHRRLQ
;
A
#
# COMPACT_ATOMS: atom_id res chain seq x y z
N MET A 1 -47.48 5.52 2.75
CA MET A 1 -46.49 5.23 3.82
C MET A 1 -45.17 4.62 3.30
N SER A 2 -45.14 3.95 2.14
CA SER A 2 -43.96 3.20 1.64
C SER A 2 -42.72 4.03 1.28
N ARG A 3 -42.86 5.21 0.64
CA ARG A 3 -41.70 6.02 0.21
C ARG A 3 -40.83 6.57 1.35
N ARG A 4 -41.44 7.00 2.46
CA ARG A 4 -40.70 7.53 3.63
C ARG A 4 -39.99 6.41 4.41
N PHE A 5 -40.54 5.20 4.40
CA PHE A 5 -39.91 4.03 5.00
C PHE A 5 -38.70 3.55 4.18
N LEU A 6 -38.86 3.44 2.86
CA LEU A 6 -37.76 3.08 1.94
C LEU A 6 -36.61 4.09 2.00
N GLN A 7 -36.92 5.39 2.13
CA GLN A 7 -35.92 6.46 2.28
C GLN A 7 -35.14 6.41 3.60
N ARG A 8 -35.81 6.02 4.70
CA ARG A 8 -35.15 5.80 5.99
C ARG A 8 -34.20 4.60 5.89
N LEU A 9 -34.68 3.51 5.28
CA LEU A 9 -33.90 2.29 5.08
C LEU A 9 -32.64 2.54 4.24
N THR A 10 -32.76 3.32 3.16
CA THR A 10 -31.60 3.70 2.34
C THR A 10 -30.61 4.57 3.11
N ALA A 11 -31.07 5.55 3.89
CA ALA A 11 -30.18 6.42 4.65
C ALA A 11 -29.44 5.66 5.77
N TYR A 12 -30.11 4.75 6.47
CA TYR A 12 -29.48 3.88 7.46
C TYR A 12 -28.51 2.89 6.80
N ALA A 13 -28.85 2.33 5.64
CA ALA A 13 -27.95 1.46 4.90
C ALA A 13 -26.65 2.20 4.49
N PHE A 14 -26.74 3.43 3.98
CA PHE A 14 -25.55 4.22 3.63
C PHE A 14 -24.73 4.64 4.86
N ALA A 15 -25.38 5.00 5.97
CA ALA A 15 -24.67 5.31 7.21
C ALA A 15 -23.95 4.09 7.78
N ALA A 16 -24.58 2.91 7.74
CA ALA A 16 -23.97 1.65 8.12
C ALA A 16 -22.79 1.30 7.19
N LEU A 17 -22.94 1.49 5.88
CA LEU A 17 -21.88 1.25 4.90
C LEU A 17 -20.69 2.19 5.11
N GLY A 18 -20.94 3.47 5.42
CA GLY A 18 -19.90 4.44 5.77
C GLY A 18 -19.19 4.10 7.07
N GLY A 19 -19.94 3.66 8.10
CA GLY A 19 -19.37 3.18 9.36
C GLY A 19 -18.51 1.93 9.18
N LEU A 20 -18.96 0.98 8.36
CA LEU A 20 -18.18 -0.22 8.01
C LEU A 20 -16.91 0.13 7.23
N ALA A 21 -17.00 1.06 6.27
CA ALA A 21 -15.83 1.53 5.53
C ALA A 21 -14.81 2.22 6.46
N ALA A 22 -15.27 3.04 7.41
CA ALA A 22 -14.42 3.67 8.40
C ALA A 22 -13.78 2.66 9.37
N ALA A 23 -14.54 1.65 9.81
CA ALA A 23 -14.03 0.57 10.66
C ALA A 23 -12.99 -0.29 9.92
N ALA A 24 -13.28 -0.68 8.67
CA ALA A 24 -12.34 -1.38 7.81
C ALA A 24 -11.08 -0.55 7.56
N TRP A 25 -11.23 0.76 7.37
CA TRP A 25 -10.12 1.70 7.26
C TRP A 25 -9.24 1.72 8.52
N ILE A 26 -9.86 1.87 9.70
CA ILE A 26 -9.14 1.83 10.98
C ILE A 26 -8.41 0.50 11.15
N ALA A 27 -9.06 -0.62 10.80
CA ALA A 27 -8.45 -1.94 10.90
C ALA A 27 -7.25 -2.11 9.93
N LEU A 28 -7.34 -1.53 8.73
CA LEU A 28 -6.26 -1.55 7.73
C LEU A 28 -5.07 -0.71 8.19
N VAL A 29 -5.34 0.51 8.67
CA VAL A 29 -4.31 1.41 9.18
C VAL A 29 -3.67 0.84 10.44
N THR A 30 -4.47 0.23 11.34
CA THR A 30 -3.95 -0.37 12.58
C THR A 30 -3.13 -1.65 12.35
N GLY A 31 -3.03 -2.15 11.11
CA GLY A 31 -2.36 -3.41 10.80
C GLY A 31 -3.10 -4.65 11.33
N GLN A 32 -4.36 -4.49 11.76
CA GLN A 32 -5.21 -5.61 12.20
C GLN A 32 -5.68 -6.45 11.02
N ILE A 33 -5.84 -5.82 9.85
CA ILE A 33 -6.13 -6.51 8.58
C ILE A 33 -5.17 -6.06 7.49
N ALA A 34 -4.81 -6.96 6.59
CA ALA A 34 -4.06 -6.67 5.38
C ALA A 34 -4.74 -7.31 4.16
N ILE A 35 -4.52 -6.71 3.00
CA ILE A 35 -5.04 -7.19 1.71
C ILE A 35 -3.88 -7.77 0.93
N VAL A 36 -4.01 -9.02 0.52
CA VAL A 36 -3.00 -9.79 -0.19
C VAL A 36 -3.54 -10.19 -1.55
N THR A 37 -2.79 -9.92 -2.62
CA THR A 37 -3.06 -10.45 -3.96
C THR A 37 -2.19 -11.67 -4.20
N THR A 38 -2.81 -12.77 -4.62
CA THR A 38 -2.11 -14.05 -4.83
C THR A 38 -1.44 -14.08 -6.20
N HIS A 39 -0.17 -14.50 -6.20
CA HIS A 39 0.63 -14.67 -7.41
C HIS A 39 1.17 -16.11 -7.44
N GLY A 40 1.15 -16.73 -8.62
CA GLY A 40 1.60 -18.12 -8.80
C GLY A 40 0.55 -19.18 -8.49
N VAL A 41 1.01 -20.42 -8.31
CA VAL A 41 0.17 -21.64 -8.24
C VAL A 41 0.35 -22.45 -6.95
N SER A 42 1.16 -21.96 -5.99
CA SER A 42 1.54 -22.72 -4.79
C SER A 42 0.37 -23.05 -3.86
N MET A 43 -0.72 -22.29 -3.94
CA MET A 43 -1.93 -22.48 -3.13
C MET A 43 -3.11 -23.08 -3.90
N ASN A 44 -2.88 -23.59 -5.11
CA ASN A 44 -3.92 -24.32 -5.84
C ASN A 44 -4.32 -25.59 -5.06
N PRO A 45 -5.60 -26.02 -5.09
CA PRO A 45 -6.75 -25.41 -5.79
C PRO A 45 -7.53 -24.38 -4.95
N VAL A 46 -7.04 -24.00 -3.77
CA VAL A 46 -7.78 -23.16 -2.83
C VAL A 46 -7.71 -21.68 -3.22
N TYR A 47 -6.52 -21.22 -3.60
CA TYR A 47 -6.31 -19.87 -4.11
C TYR A 47 -5.64 -19.94 -5.47
N TYR A 48 -6.16 -19.15 -6.41
CA TYR A 48 -5.60 -19.02 -7.74
C TYR A 48 -4.93 -17.66 -7.92
N GLN A 49 -4.09 -17.55 -8.95
CA GLN A 49 -3.47 -16.29 -9.34
C GLN A 49 -4.53 -15.20 -9.62
N GLY A 50 -4.33 -14.01 -9.05
CA GLY A 50 -5.21 -12.86 -9.21
C GLY A 50 -6.39 -12.82 -8.22
N ASP A 51 -6.46 -13.75 -7.27
CA ASP A 51 -7.40 -13.66 -6.16
C ASP A 51 -7.01 -12.57 -5.17
N LEU A 52 -8.00 -12.07 -4.43
CA LEU A 52 -7.82 -11.14 -3.33
C LEU A 52 -8.13 -11.85 -2.02
N VAL A 53 -7.18 -11.84 -1.09
CA VAL A 53 -7.31 -12.46 0.22
C VAL A 53 -7.17 -11.37 1.28
N VAL A 54 -8.15 -11.27 2.18
CA VAL A 54 -8.01 -10.45 3.38
C VAL A 54 -7.46 -11.33 4.48
N VAL A 55 -6.35 -10.91 5.07
CA VAL A 55 -5.76 -11.55 6.25
C VAL A 55 -5.99 -10.68 7.47
N ALA A 56 -6.25 -11.31 8.61
CA ALA A 56 -6.46 -10.63 9.88
C ALA A 56 -5.50 -11.17 10.94
N ARG A 57 -4.87 -10.28 11.70
CA ARG A 57 -3.99 -10.66 12.80
C ARG A 57 -4.79 -11.40 13.87
N SER A 58 -4.25 -12.52 14.35
CA SER A 58 -4.90 -13.33 15.39
C SER A 58 -3.97 -13.54 16.58
N GLN A 59 -4.55 -13.75 17.76
CA GLN A 59 -3.78 -14.05 18.97
C GLN A 59 -3.27 -15.50 19.00
N SER A 60 -3.91 -16.38 18.23
CA SER A 60 -3.48 -17.76 18.08
C SER A 60 -3.68 -18.25 16.64
N TYR A 61 -2.81 -19.15 16.24
CA TYR A 61 -2.85 -19.81 14.94
C TYR A 61 -2.86 -21.32 15.16
N SER A 62 -3.52 -22.05 14.26
CA SER A 62 -3.71 -23.49 14.40
C SER A 62 -3.35 -24.20 13.11
N VAL A 63 -2.92 -25.46 13.26
CA VAL A 63 -2.67 -26.36 12.12
C VAL A 63 -3.93 -26.44 11.24
N GLY A 64 -3.72 -26.37 9.93
CA GLY A 64 -4.76 -26.32 8.91
C GLY A 64 -5.16 -24.91 8.47
N GLN A 65 -4.83 -23.87 9.24
CA GLN A 65 -5.10 -22.49 8.85
C GLN A 65 -4.13 -21.99 7.78
N ILE A 66 -4.59 -21.07 6.95
CA ILE A 66 -3.78 -20.39 5.94
C ILE A 66 -3.43 -19.02 6.51
N ALA A 67 -2.14 -18.70 6.56
CA ALA A 67 -1.65 -17.44 7.11
C ALA A 67 -0.57 -16.85 6.23
N ALA A 68 -0.47 -15.51 6.29
CA ALA A 68 0.53 -14.76 5.57
C ALA A 68 1.70 -14.40 6.50
N TYR A 69 2.93 -14.55 6.00
CA TYR A 69 4.16 -14.19 6.70
C TYR A 69 5.15 -13.53 5.74
N ASN A 70 6.03 -12.69 6.27
CA ASN A 70 7.05 -12.01 5.46
C ASN A 70 8.30 -12.87 5.36
N LEU A 71 8.89 -12.96 4.16
CA LEU A 71 10.25 -13.49 3.99
C LEU A 71 11.28 -12.38 4.24
N PRO A 72 12.12 -12.48 5.30
CA PRO A 72 13.10 -11.44 5.61
C PRO A 72 14.11 -11.19 4.49
N VAL A 73 14.35 -12.20 3.65
CA VAL A 73 15.38 -12.17 2.59
C VAL A 73 14.88 -11.51 1.29
N LYS A 74 13.56 -11.46 1.05
CA LYS A 74 12.97 -10.95 -0.20
C LYS A 74 11.95 -9.82 -0.02
N ASP A 75 11.63 -9.45 1.22
CA ASP A 75 10.52 -8.54 1.57
C ASP A 75 9.21 -8.91 0.84
N GLU A 76 9.01 -10.22 0.67
CA GLU A 76 7.90 -10.82 -0.07
C GLU A 76 6.93 -11.45 0.94
N LEU A 77 5.63 -11.17 0.75
CA LEU A 77 4.57 -11.72 1.58
C LEU A 77 4.12 -13.06 0.99
N VAL A 78 4.32 -14.13 1.75
CA VAL A 78 3.93 -15.49 1.34
C VAL A 78 2.71 -15.94 2.12
N LEU A 79 1.77 -16.57 1.42
CA LEU A 79 0.51 -17.07 1.95
C LEU A 79 0.49 -18.59 1.81
N HIS A 80 0.67 -19.34 2.90
CA HIS A 80 0.70 -20.81 2.88
C HIS A 80 -0.07 -21.41 4.06
N ARG A 81 -0.29 -22.74 4.02
CA ARG A 81 -1.00 -23.47 5.07
C ARG A 81 -0.05 -23.90 6.19
N ILE A 82 -0.47 -23.69 7.44
CA ILE A 82 0.19 -24.21 8.62
C ILE A 82 -0.05 -25.72 8.67
N VAL A 83 1.00 -26.52 8.57
CA VAL A 83 0.92 -27.99 8.61
C VAL A 83 1.43 -28.58 9.93
N GLY A 84 2.12 -27.77 10.74
CA GLY A 84 2.64 -28.19 12.05
C GLY A 84 3.34 -27.07 12.80
N GLY A 85 4.03 -27.42 13.89
CA GLY A 85 4.83 -26.49 14.69
C GLY A 85 4.13 -25.96 15.95
N SER A 86 4.72 -24.94 16.55
CA SER A 86 4.29 -24.28 17.79
C SER A 86 4.17 -22.75 17.59
N PRO A 87 3.64 -21.99 18.57
CA PRO A 87 3.60 -20.52 18.50
C PRO A 87 4.96 -19.84 18.32
N GLU A 88 6.05 -20.55 18.59
CA GLU A 88 7.44 -20.08 18.45
C GLU A 88 8.01 -20.38 17.07
N ALA A 89 7.53 -21.44 16.41
CA ALA A 89 7.98 -21.87 15.09
C ALA A 89 6.89 -22.70 14.39
N PHE A 90 6.17 -22.08 13.45
CA PHE A 90 5.17 -22.76 12.64
C PHE A 90 5.81 -23.35 11.37
N VAL A 91 5.36 -24.53 10.97
CA VAL A 91 5.76 -25.17 9.71
C VAL A 91 4.71 -24.86 8.66
N PHE A 92 5.14 -24.25 7.55
CA PHE A 92 4.27 -23.88 6.43
C PHE A 92 4.50 -24.78 5.22
N LYS A 93 3.44 -24.92 4.42
CA LYS A 93 3.46 -25.62 3.14
C LYS A 93 2.42 -25.01 2.20
N GLY A 94 2.82 -24.76 0.95
CA GLY A 94 1.86 -24.47 -0.12
C GLY A 94 1.02 -25.70 -0.44
N ASP A 95 -0.30 -25.55 -0.62
CA ASP A 95 -1.22 -26.65 -0.89
C ASP A 95 -0.85 -27.46 -2.15
N ASN A 96 -0.22 -26.81 -3.13
CA ASN A 96 0.26 -27.41 -4.38
C ASN A 96 1.78 -27.66 -4.40
N ASN A 97 2.48 -27.45 -3.28
CA ASN A 97 3.92 -27.67 -3.20
C ASN A 97 4.21 -29.10 -2.72
N GLU A 98 5.29 -29.72 -3.20
CA GLU A 98 5.72 -31.04 -2.72
C GLU A 98 6.54 -30.96 -1.43
N SER A 99 7.39 -29.95 -1.31
CA SER A 99 8.25 -29.69 -0.15
C SER A 99 7.61 -28.76 0.89
N LEU A 100 8.14 -28.82 2.12
CA LEU A 100 7.85 -27.85 3.18
C LEU A 100 8.59 -26.54 2.93
N ASP A 101 8.09 -25.45 3.51
CA ASP A 101 8.80 -24.18 3.49
C ASP A 101 10.01 -24.22 4.42
N VAL A 102 11.12 -23.62 3.96
CA VAL A 102 12.39 -23.61 4.70
C VAL A 102 12.32 -22.72 5.95
N LEU A 103 11.47 -21.68 5.93
CA LEU A 103 11.30 -20.75 7.03
C LEU A 103 10.20 -21.24 7.98
N THR A 104 10.49 -21.23 9.28
CA THR A 104 9.52 -21.57 10.33
C THR A 104 9.23 -20.37 11.23
N PRO A 105 8.39 -19.41 10.79
CA PRO A 105 8.17 -18.17 11.53
C PRO A 105 7.34 -18.39 12.80
N GLY A 106 7.64 -17.58 13.83
CA GLY A 106 6.85 -17.50 15.05
C GLY A 106 5.54 -16.72 14.87
N SER A 107 4.64 -16.83 15.84
CA SER A 107 3.33 -16.15 15.85
C SER A 107 3.41 -14.61 15.73
N ASP A 108 4.48 -14.02 16.24
CA ASP A 108 4.77 -12.59 16.19
C ASP A 108 5.15 -12.11 14.78
N GLN A 109 5.78 -12.99 14.00
CA GLN A 109 6.23 -12.77 12.62
C GLN A 109 5.13 -13.00 11.57
N LEU A 110 3.95 -13.51 11.98
CA LEU A 110 2.80 -13.65 11.10
C LEU A 110 2.08 -12.32 10.91
N VAL A 111 1.72 -12.02 9.66
CA VAL A 111 0.91 -10.85 9.30
C VAL A 111 -0.54 -11.08 9.69
N GLY A 112 -1.08 -12.27 9.41
CA GLY A 112 -2.43 -12.65 9.80
C GLY A 112 -2.92 -13.92 9.13
N ARG A 113 -4.06 -14.44 9.61
CA ARG A 113 -4.74 -15.59 9.02
C ARG A 113 -5.72 -15.13 7.94
N ALA A 114 -5.88 -15.90 6.88
CA ALA A 114 -6.90 -15.64 5.87
C ALA A 114 -8.30 -15.67 6.50
N VAL A 115 -9.08 -14.61 6.26
CA VAL A 115 -10.46 -14.46 6.76
C VAL A 115 -11.49 -14.27 5.65
N LEU A 116 -11.08 -13.73 4.50
CA LEU A 116 -11.94 -13.53 3.35
C LEU A 116 -11.19 -13.83 2.06
N HIS A 117 -11.88 -14.48 1.13
CA HIS A 117 -11.39 -14.78 -0.22
C HIS A 117 -12.36 -14.22 -1.25
N LEU A 118 -11.83 -13.47 -2.21
CA LEU A 118 -12.56 -12.98 -3.37
C LEU A 118 -11.85 -13.49 -4.62
N ALA A 119 -12.46 -14.46 -5.28
CA ALA A 119 -11.96 -14.99 -6.54
C ALA A 119 -11.81 -13.87 -7.59
N GLN A 120 -10.64 -13.80 -8.23
CA GLN A 120 -10.24 -12.76 -9.19
C GLN A 120 -10.35 -11.31 -8.66
N GLY A 121 -10.48 -11.13 -7.34
CA GLY A 121 -10.65 -9.80 -6.74
C GLY A 121 -9.47 -8.87 -7.00
N GLY A 122 -8.25 -9.41 -7.14
CA GLY A 122 -7.05 -8.64 -7.46
C GLY A 122 -7.15 -8.00 -8.84
N VAL A 123 -7.65 -8.74 -9.83
CA VAL A 123 -7.84 -8.25 -11.21
C VAL A 123 -8.85 -7.11 -11.27
N TRP A 124 -9.95 -7.21 -10.51
CA TRP A 124 -10.95 -6.13 -10.44
C TRP A 124 -10.43 -4.92 -9.68
N LEU A 125 -9.66 -5.13 -8.61
CA LEU A 125 -9.01 -4.07 -7.86
C LEU A 125 -8.04 -3.28 -8.76
N GLU A 126 -7.21 -3.97 -9.53
CA GLU A 126 -6.31 -3.35 -10.52
C GLU A 126 -7.07 -2.58 -11.60
N ARG A 127 -8.13 -3.17 -12.17
CA ARG A 127 -8.96 -2.50 -13.20
C ARG A 127 -9.64 -1.24 -12.67
N LEU A 128 -10.19 -1.28 -11.46
CA LEU A 128 -10.86 -0.13 -10.83
C LEU A 128 -9.86 0.94 -10.37
N ALA A 129 -8.67 0.53 -9.95
CA ALA A 129 -7.57 1.44 -9.61
C ALA A 129 -6.79 1.94 -10.84
N SER A 130 -7.17 1.53 -12.06
CA SER A 130 -6.47 1.92 -13.28
C SER A 130 -6.65 3.43 -13.58
N PRO A 131 -5.59 4.11 -14.08
CA PRO A 131 -5.67 5.53 -14.46
C PRO A 131 -6.86 5.90 -15.36
N PRO A 132 -7.23 5.13 -16.40
CA PRO A 132 -8.38 5.48 -17.25
C PRO A 132 -9.73 5.34 -16.52
N MET A 133 -9.94 4.33 -15.67
CA MET A 133 -11.20 4.20 -14.92
C MET A 133 -11.37 5.33 -13.92
N LEU A 134 -10.28 5.74 -13.28
CA LEU A 134 -10.30 6.89 -12.37
C LEU A 134 -10.47 8.22 -13.12
N GLY A 135 -9.89 8.35 -14.32
CA GLY A 135 -10.16 9.46 -15.24
C GLY A 135 -11.63 9.51 -15.66
N LEU A 136 -12.26 8.36 -15.90
CA LEU A 136 -13.67 8.26 -16.27
C LEU A 136 -14.60 8.55 -15.09
N ALA A 137 -14.22 8.13 -13.88
CA ALA A 137 -14.88 8.56 -12.65
C ALA A 137 -14.75 10.07 -12.46
N ALA A 138 -13.55 10.65 -12.57
CA ALA A 138 -13.30 12.10 -12.51
C ALA A 138 -14.07 12.88 -13.59
N PHE A 139 -14.16 12.34 -14.80
CA PHE A 139 -14.94 12.92 -15.89
C PHE A 139 -16.44 12.85 -15.63
N ALA A 140 -16.96 11.71 -15.15
CA ALA A 140 -18.36 11.58 -14.74
C ALA A 140 -18.70 12.55 -13.59
N LEU A 141 -17.74 12.83 -12.70
CA LEU A 141 -17.84 13.83 -11.64
C LEU A 141 -17.92 15.26 -12.17
N MET A 142 -17.13 15.61 -13.20
CA MET A 142 -17.20 16.93 -13.84
C MET A 142 -18.44 17.09 -14.73
N ALA A 143 -18.77 16.07 -15.52
CA ALA A 143 -19.88 16.06 -16.47
C ALA A 143 -21.24 15.97 -15.75
N GLY A 144 -21.34 15.24 -14.64
CA GLY A 144 -22.56 15.13 -13.84
C GLY A 144 -22.96 16.46 -13.17
N GLY A 145 -21.99 17.25 -12.71
CA GLY A 145 -22.23 18.59 -12.16
C GLY A 145 -22.61 19.64 -13.21
N SER A 146 -22.14 19.47 -14.45
CA SER A 146 -22.39 20.42 -15.55
C SER A 146 -23.60 20.04 -16.42
N ALA A 147 -23.97 18.77 -16.56
CA ALA A 147 -25.17 18.34 -17.28
C ALA A 147 -26.47 18.72 -16.54
N ALA A 148 -26.46 18.70 -15.21
CA ALA A 148 -27.59 19.16 -14.38
C ALA A 148 -27.78 20.69 -14.44
N THR A 149 -26.69 21.45 -14.58
CA THR A 149 -26.72 22.93 -14.66
C THR A 149 -27.01 23.43 -16.08
N THR A 150 -26.58 22.71 -17.12
CA THR A 150 -26.81 23.09 -18.53
C THR A 150 -28.22 22.81 -19.02
N ARG A 151 -28.90 21.73 -18.55
CA ARG A 151 -30.31 21.49 -18.88
C ARG A 151 -31.25 22.57 -18.32
N LEU A 152 -30.90 23.22 -17.21
CA LEU A 152 -31.65 24.36 -16.67
C LEU A 152 -31.39 25.65 -17.47
N ARG A 153 -30.16 25.82 -18.00
CA ARG A 153 -29.77 27.00 -18.80
C ARG A 153 -30.45 27.06 -20.18
N ARG A 154 -30.73 25.90 -20.81
CA ARG A 154 -31.37 25.87 -22.14
C ARG A 154 -32.88 26.18 -22.08
N LYS A 155 -33.55 25.91 -20.96
CA LYS A 155 -34.98 26.25 -20.79
C LYS A 155 -35.19 27.71 -20.31
N GLN A 156 -34.17 28.34 -19.74
CA GLN A 156 -34.20 29.75 -19.34
C GLN A 156 -33.76 30.72 -20.45
N ARG A 157 -33.08 30.28 -21.51
CA ARG A 157 -32.69 31.14 -22.64
C ARG A 157 -33.86 31.64 -23.52
N ARG A 158 -35.10 31.24 -23.26
CA ARG A 158 -36.30 31.83 -23.89
C ARG A 158 -37.08 32.80 -23.00
N ALA A 159 -36.60 33.08 -21.78
CA ALA A 159 -37.21 34.09 -20.93
C ALA A 159 -36.15 34.97 -20.27
N SER A 160 -36.31 36.28 -20.47
CA SER A 160 -35.60 37.38 -19.80
C SER A 160 -34.12 37.58 -20.13
N MET A 161 -33.90 38.44 -21.12
CA MET A 161 -32.81 39.41 -21.12
C MET A 161 -33.22 40.54 -20.14
N SER A 162 -32.70 40.54 -18.91
CA SER A 162 -32.43 41.76 -18.11
C SER A 162 -31.90 41.36 -16.72
N ARG A 163 -30.87 42.09 -16.29
CA ARG A 163 -30.30 42.21 -14.93
C ARG A 163 -29.38 41.09 -14.44
N HIS A 164 -28.10 41.30 -14.76
CA HIS A 164 -26.99 40.98 -13.87
C HIS A 164 -27.03 41.89 -12.62
N ILE A 165 -26.40 41.39 -11.55
CA ILE A 165 -26.11 41.98 -10.22
C ILE A 165 -27.01 41.39 -9.12
N LEU A 166 -26.36 40.75 -8.13
CA LEU A 166 -26.85 40.00 -6.95
C LEU A 166 -27.12 38.49 -7.14
N ASP A 167 -26.08 37.72 -7.52
CA ASP A 167 -26.15 36.25 -7.46
C ASP A 167 -25.02 35.60 -6.62
N ARG A 168 -24.28 36.40 -5.84
CA ARG A 168 -23.18 35.89 -4.99
C ARG A 168 -23.62 35.58 -3.55
N THR A 169 -24.68 36.20 -3.06
CA THR A 169 -25.19 36.01 -1.68
C THR A 169 -26.19 34.86 -1.54
N ALA A 170 -26.83 34.41 -2.62
CA ALA A 170 -27.80 33.31 -2.59
C ALA A 170 -27.19 31.91 -2.38
N ARG A 171 -25.89 31.72 -2.70
CA ARG A 171 -25.21 30.42 -2.52
C ARG A 171 -24.80 30.14 -1.08
N LEU A 172 -24.60 31.16 -0.26
CA LEU A 172 -24.20 31.01 1.14
C LEU A 172 -25.39 30.80 2.09
N GLN A 173 -26.59 31.26 1.72
CA GLN A 173 -27.82 31.06 2.52
C GLN A 173 -28.53 29.73 2.27
N ALA A 174 -28.14 28.97 1.24
CA ALA A 174 -28.72 27.65 0.95
C ALA A 174 -28.31 26.55 1.95
N VAL A 175 -27.21 26.74 2.69
CA VAL A 175 -26.68 25.74 3.63
C VAL A 175 -27.45 25.73 4.97
N GLY A 176 -28.10 26.84 5.32
CA GLY A 176 -28.84 27.01 6.59
C GLY A 176 -30.29 26.51 6.59
N SER A 177 -30.84 26.10 5.44
CA SER A 177 -32.23 25.63 5.30
C SER A 177 -32.37 24.13 5.02
N LEU A 178 -31.26 23.38 5.06
CA LEU A 178 -31.32 21.94 4.92
C LEU A 178 -31.92 21.30 6.18
N PRO A 179 -32.89 20.37 6.05
CA PRO A 179 -33.37 19.60 7.20
C PRO A 179 -32.19 18.89 7.88
N GLN A 180 -32.20 18.83 9.22
CA GLN A 180 -31.11 18.36 10.07
C GLN A 180 -30.52 16.99 9.67
N ARG A 181 -31.31 16.14 9.00
CA ARG A 181 -30.90 14.82 8.46
C ARG A 181 -30.04 14.90 7.19
N LEU A 182 -30.16 15.95 6.38
CA LEU A 182 -29.28 16.18 5.23
C LEU A 182 -27.95 16.80 5.66
N TRP A 183 -27.93 17.48 6.80
CA TRP A 183 -26.71 18.01 7.41
C TRP A 183 -25.77 16.90 7.89
N THR A 184 -26.29 15.83 8.48
CA THR A 184 -25.45 14.68 8.88
C THR A 184 -24.84 13.97 7.67
N VAL A 185 -25.62 13.78 6.60
CA VAL A 185 -25.11 13.19 5.33
C VAL A 185 -24.06 14.10 4.70
N ALA A 186 -24.27 15.42 4.70
CA ALA A 186 -23.30 16.39 4.21
C ALA A 186 -22.01 16.40 5.05
N ALA A 187 -22.12 16.35 6.38
CA ALA A 187 -20.97 16.30 7.28
C ALA A 187 -20.16 15.01 7.11
N ILE A 188 -20.81 13.85 7.05
CA ILE A 188 -20.15 12.56 6.79
C ILE A 188 -19.47 12.57 5.41
N SER A 189 -20.15 13.07 4.39
CA SER A 189 -19.58 13.19 3.04
C SER A 189 -18.35 14.11 3.02
N GLY A 190 -18.41 15.22 3.76
CA GLY A 190 -17.29 16.15 3.92
C GLY A 190 -16.08 15.49 4.58
N VAL A 191 -16.28 14.76 5.69
CA VAL A 191 -15.22 14.04 6.39
C VAL A 191 -14.60 12.95 5.51
N LEU A 192 -15.42 12.15 4.82
CA LEU A 192 -14.95 11.14 3.87
C LEU A 192 -14.14 11.77 2.73
N GLY A 193 -14.56 12.93 2.23
CA GLY A 193 -13.83 13.68 1.21
C GLY A 193 -12.48 14.17 1.70
N ILE A 194 -12.41 14.73 2.91
CA ILE A 194 -11.15 15.20 3.53
C ILE A 194 -10.19 14.04 3.75
N LEU A 195 -10.66 12.91 4.28
CA LEU A 195 -9.85 11.71 4.49
C LEU A 195 -9.37 11.12 3.14
N GLY A 196 -10.27 11.03 2.15
CA GLY A 196 -9.94 10.57 0.81
C GLY A 196 -8.89 11.44 0.12
N LEU A 197 -8.96 12.76 0.26
CA LEU A 197 -7.95 13.69 -0.26
C LEU A 197 -6.63 13.60 0.51
N GLY A 198 -6.67 13.53 1.85
CA GLY A 198 -5.49 13.44 2.70
C GLY A 198 -4.61 12.22 2.41
N LEU A 199 -5.22 11.13 1.95
CA LEU A 199 -4.54 9.91 1.52
C LEU A 199 -4.17 9.92 0.04
N GLY A 200 -5.10 10.41 -0.79
CA GLY A 200 -4.94 10.42 -2.22
C GLY A 200 -3.77 11.28 -2.65
N VAL A 201 -3.68 12.52 -2.15
CA VAL A 201 -2.64 13.47 -2.57
C VAL A 201 -1.22 12.87 -2.41
N PRO A 202 -0.80 12.38 -1.23
CA PRO A 202 0.55 11.83 -1.08
C PRO A 202 0.75 10.49 -1.82
N ALA A 203 -0.29 9.65 -1.91
CA ALA A 203 -0.22 8.38 -2.63
C ALA A 203 -0.15 8.54 -4.16
N TRP A 204 -0.75 9.59 -4.70
CA TRP A 204 -0.75 9.94 -6.11
C TRP A 204 0.39 10.86 -6.54
N ALA A 205 1.11 11.48 -5.61
CA ALA A 205 2.22 12.41 -5.87
C ALA A 205 3.49 11.76 -6.46
N GLY A 206 3.47 10.47 -6.82
CA GLY A 206 4.60 9.77 -7.43
C GLY A 206 4.22 8.34 -7.80
N PRO A 207 5.11 7.54 -8.42
CA PRO A 207 4.80 6.20 -8.93
C PRO A 207 4.42 5.19 -7.82
N LEU A 208 3.78 4.08 -8.20
CA LEU A 208 3.40 2.97 -7.29
C LEU A 208 4.63 2.24 -6.74
N GLU A 209 5.67 2.23 -7.56
CA GLU A 209 6.95 1.60 -7.29
C GLU A 209 8.02 2.68 -7.38
N GLY A 210 8.97 2.65 -6.46
CA GLY A 210 10.14 3.52 -6.50
C GLY A 210 11.41 2.68 -6.55
N PRO A 211 12.49 3.18 -7.19
CA PRO A 211 13.80 2.60 -6.98
C PRO A 211 14.14 2.79 -5.51
N SER A 212 14.13 1.69 -4.76
CA SER A 212 14.67 1.65 -3.42
C SER A 212 16.00 0.92 -3.51
N THR A 213 17.05 1.52 -2.95
CA THR A 213 18.31 0.82 -2.73
C THR A 213 18.10 -0.15 -1.58
N ALA A 214 17.60 -1.34 -1.90
CA ALA A 214 17.66 -2.45 -0.97
C ALA A 214 19.11 -2.92 -0.92
N GLU A 215 19.70 -2.92 0.28
CA GLU A 215 20.96 -3.60 0.54
C GLU A 215 20.73 -5.11 0.48
N VAL A 216 20.65 -5.66 -0.72
CA VAL A 216 20.68 -7.11 -0.90
C VAL A 216 22.11 -7.55 -0.65
N LYS A 217 22.36 -8.13 0.54
CA LYS A 217 23.58 -8.89 0.82
C LYS A 217 23.57 -10.18 0.00
N SER A 218 23.77 -10.09 -1.32
CA SER A 218 24.16 -11.25 -2.11
C SER A 218 25.65 -11.45 -1.87
N GLY A 219 25.98 -12.17 -0.80
CA GLY A 219 27.36 -12.40 -0.40
C GLY A 219 27.95 -13.58 -1.17
N THR A 220 29.05 -13.36 -1.89
CA THR A 220 29.89 -14.47 -2.37
C THR A 220 30.48 -15.18 -1.15
N ARG A 221 30.38 -16.51 -1.11
CA ARG A 221 30.86 -17.34 0.00
C ARG A 221 31.86 -18.36 -0.52
N MET A 222 32.90 -18.63 0.26
CA MET A 222 33.76 -19.79 0.07
C MET A 222 33.83 -20.59 1.36
N ASP A 223 33.54 -21.88 1.25
CA ASP A 223 33.68 -22.84 2.33
C ASP A 223 34.94 -23.67 2.09
N PHE A 224 35.83 -23.70 3.06
CA PHE A 224 37.03 -24.52 3.08
C PHE A 224 36.83 -25.70 4.03
N SER A 225 37.42 -26.84 3.67
CA SER A 225 37.64 -27.95 4.58
C SER A 225 39.00 -28.57 4.25
N TYR A 226 39.57 -29.32 5.18
CA TYR A 226 40.78 -30.06 4.89
C TYR A 226 40.67 -31.48 5.43
N SER A 227 41.35 -32.39 4.74
CA SER A 227 41.45 -33.79 5.12
C SER A 227 42.88 -34.29 4.93
N ALA A 228 43.28 -35.26 5.76
CA ALA A 228 44.60 -35.85 5.66
C ALA A 228 44.54 -37.32 6.06
N ASN A 229 45.10 -38.19 5.22
CA ASN A 229 45.21 -39.61 5.55
C ASN A 229 46.31 -39.80 6.61
N VAL A 230 45.92 -40.24 7.80
CA VAL A 230 46.80 -40.40 8.97
C VAL A 230 47.06 -41.86 9.32
N GLY A 231 46.44 -42.80 8.58
CA GLY A 231 46.45 -44.22 8.90
C GLY A 231 45.76 -44.55 10.22
N GLN A 232 45.79 -45.83 10.62
CA GLN A 232 45.22 -46.25 11.90
C GLN A 232 46.17 -45.86 13.04
N THR A 233 45.68 -45.04 13.97
CA THR A 233 46.49 -44.48 15.06
C THR A 233 45.64 -44.22 16.30
N PRO A 234 46.19 -44.29 17.53
CA PRO A 234 45.45 -43.90 18.74
C PRO A 234 45.11 -42.41 18.81
N ALA A 235 45.66 -41.57 17.92
CA ALA A 235 45.42 -40.13 17.92
C ALA A 235 44.07 -39.73 17.29
N TYR A 236 43.45 -40.60 16.48
CA TYR A 236 42.17 -40.36 15.83
C TYR A 236 41.33 -41.64 15.84
N ASP A 237 40.02 -41.52 15.93
CA ASP A 237 39.10 -42.66 15.92
C ASP A 237 38.95 -43.31 14.52
N GLY A 238 39.55 -42.71 13.47
CA GLY A 238 39.52 -43.18 12.09
C GLY A 238 40.88 -43.10 11.39
N THR A 239 40.90 -43.36 10.08
CA THR A 239 42.13 -43.34 9.27
C THR A 239 42.43 -41.98 8.63
N THR A 240 41.53 -41.01 8.78
CA THR A 240 41.61 -39.71 8.13
C THR A 240 41.29 -38.62 9.15
N ALA A 241 42.17 -37.63 9.27
CA ALA A 241 41.91 -36.42 10.05
C ALA A 241 41.10 -35.44 9.19
N HIS A 242 40.14 -34.75 9.79
CA HIS A 242 39.27 -33.77 9.12
C HIS A 242 39.29 -32.45 9.89
N SER A 243 39.07 -31.33 9.20
CA SER A 243 38.82 -30.05 9.86
C SER A 243 37.66 -30.16 10.86
N PRO A 244 37.76 -29.59 12.07
CA PRO A 244 38.78 -28.64 12.55
C PRO A 244 39.97 -29.28 13.28
N ASP A 245 40.09 -30.61 13.28
CA ASP A 245 41.14 -31.30 14.05
C ASP A 245 42.53 -30.92 13.54
N PRO A 246 43.55 -30.79 14.43
CA PRO A 246 44.92 -30.59 14.00
C PRO A 246 45.40 -31.81 13.21
N VAL A 247 46.37 -31.65 12.32
CA VAL A 247 47.05 -32.78 11.63
C VAL A 247 48.46 -32.92 12.19
N PHE A 248 48.80 -34.09 12.74
CA PHE A 248 50.12 -34.33 13.32
C PHE A 248 51.14 -34.76 12.26
N ARG A 249 52.26 -34.05 12.20
CA ARG A 249 53.30 -34.23 11.16
C ARG A 249 54.02 -35.58 11.22
N LYS A 250 53.96 -36.28 12.35
CA LYS A 250 54.53 -37.63 12.47
C LYS A 250 53.71 -38.68 11.70
N LEU A 251 52.45 -38.38 11.38
CA LEU A 251 51.52 -39.30 10.73
C LEU A 251 51.44 -39.05 9.23
N THR A 252 51.46 -37.79 8.81
CA THR A 252 51.42 -37.40 7.39
C THR A 252 52.08 -36.04 7.18
N ASP A 253 52.69 -35.89 6.01
CA ASP A 253 53.25 -34.62 5.50
C ASP A 253 52.38 -34.02 4.38
N THR A 254 51.23 -34.63 4.07
CA THR A 254 50.33 -34.20 2.98
C THR A 254 48.93 -33.95 3.53
N VAL A 255 48.35 -32.81 3.16
CA VAL A 255 47.00 -32.40 3.56
C VAL A 255 46.26 -31.89 2.34
N ASP A 256 45.09 -32.44 2.07
CA ASP A 256 44.23 -31.99 0.98
C ASP A 256 43.23 -30.96 1.49
N VAL A 257 43.20 -29.80 0.85
CA VAL A 257 42.27 -28.71 1.13
C VAL A 257 41.20 -28.71 0.07
N HIS A 258 39.96 -28.96 0.48
CA HIS A 258 38.78 -28.85 -0.36
C HIS A 258 38.16 -27.47 -0.18
N PHE A 259 37.67 -26.89 -1.26
CA PHE A 259 36.97 -25.61 -1.22
C PHE A 259 35.76 -25.62 -2.14
N ILE A 260 34.69 -24.98 -1.67
CA ILE A 260 33.45 -24.80 -2.40
C ILE A 260 33.16 -23.31 -2.49
N TYR A 261 33.17 -22.79 -3.70
CA TYR A 261 32.77 -21.42 -4.02
C TYR A 261 31.27 -21.37 -4.31
N HIS A 262 30.59 -20.35 -3.78
CA HIS A 262 29.21 -19.99 -4.10
C HIS A 262 29.16 -18.52 -4.54
N GLY A 263 28.77 -18.26 -5.79
CA GLY A 263 28.71 -16.91 -6.34
C GLY A 263 28.64 -16.86 -7.86
N GLU A 264 29.04 -15.73 -8.45
CA GLU A 264 29.00 -15.55 -9.90
C GLU A 264 30.07 -16.38 -10.64
N PRO A 265 29.80 -16.83 -11.88
CA PRO A 265 30.78 -17.52 -12.70
C PRO A 265 32.03 -16.68 -12.95
N GLY A 266 33.17 -17.33 -13.14
CA GLY A 266 34.45 -16.63 -13.24
C GLY A 266 35.63 -17.56 -13.47
N SER A 267 36.81 -17.09 -13.12
CA SER A 267 38.02 -17.90 -13.03
C SER A 267 38.58 -17.91 -11.62
N ILE A 268 39.09 -19.06 -11.20
CA ILE A 268 39.70 -19.27 -9.89
C ILE A 268 41.15 -19.68 -10.04
N THR A 269 42.03 -19.08 -9.25
CA THR A 269 43.44 -19.43 -9.11
C THR A 269 43.74 -19.65 -7.64
N VAL A 270 44.50 -20.68 -7.29
CA VAL A 270 44.77 -21.01 -5.89
C VAL A 270 46.27 -21.00 -5.63
N ALA A 271 46.69 -20.34 -4.56
CA ALA A 271 48.08 -20.28 -4.12
C ALA A 271 48.19 -20.45 -2.61
N ALA A 272 49.32 -20.97 -2.14
CA ALA A 272 49.72 -20.95 -0.74
C ALA A 272 50.68 -19.78 -0.51
N GLU A 273 50.36 -18.90 0.43
CA GLU A 273 51.28 -17.89 0.95
C GLU A 273 51.83 -18.37 2.28
N LEU A 274 53.14 -18.63 2.30
CA LEU A 274 53.88 -18.97 3.50
C LEU A 274 54.41 -17.67 4.12
N ALA A 275 54.27 -17.51 5.43
CA ALA A 275 54.86 -16.41 6.16
C ALA A 275 55.44 -16.86 7.50
N THR A 276 56.54 -16.25 7.94
CA THR A 276 57.01 -16.37 9.33
C THR A 276 56.70 -15.11 10.12
N PRO A 277 56.58 -15.18 11.46
CA PRO A 277 56.39 -14.00 12.31
C PRO A 277 57.50 -12.95 12.16
N GLN A 278 58.69 -13.36 11.71
CA GLN A 278 59.86 -12.49 11.55
C GLN A 278 59.91 -11.74 10.20
N GLY A 279 58.91 -11.96 9.34
CA GLY A 279 58.70 -11.16 8.12
C GLY A 279 59.13 -11.82 6.82
N TRP A 280 59.62 -13.06 6.83
CA TRP A 280 59.79 -13.83 5.59
C TRP A 280 58.42 -14.21 5.01
N HIS A 281 58.26 -14.06 3.69
CA HIS A 281 57.07 -14.52 2.98
C HIS A 281 57.43 -15.17 1.64
N SER A 282 56.64 -16.17 1.22
CA SER A 282 56.82 -16.83 -0.08
C SER A 282 55.50 -17.39 -0.60
N THR A 283 55.21 -17.11 -1.88
CA THR A 283 54.02 -17.62 -2.56
C THR A 283 54.36 -18.88 -3.35
N ILE A 284 53.50 -19.90 -3.28
CA ILE A 284 53.60 -21.17 -3.99
C ILE A 284 52.29 -21.36 -4.77
N PRO A 285 52.31 -21.46 -6.12
CA PRO A 285 51.11 -21.75 -6.88
C PRO A 285 50.64 -23.19 -6.58
N LEU A 286 49.34 -23.36 -6.29
CA LEU A 286 48.72 -24.67 -6.03
C LEU A 286 47.85 -25.14 -7.19
N ALA A 287 47.13 -24.22 -7.83
CA ALA A 287 46.31 -24.49 -9.00
C ALA A 287 46.29 -23.28 -9.95
N ASP A 288 46.42 -23.55 -11.25
CA ASP A 288 46.34 -22.54 -12.31
C ASP A 288 44.92 -21.99 -12.47
N ALA A 289 44.81 -20.88 -13.20
CA ALA A 289 43.53 -20.24 -13.48
C ALA A 289 42.57 -21.17 -14.23
N THR A 290 41.50 -21.57 -13.55
CA THR A 290 40.47 -22.46 -14.08
C THR A 290 39.16 -21.70 -14.20
N ALA A 291 38.55 -21.69 -15.39
CA ALA A 291 37.27 -21.03 -15.63
C ALA A 291 36.09 -21.96 -15.28
N PHE A 292 35.01 -21.39 -14.74
CA PHE A 292 33.77 -22.08 -14.42
C PHE A 292 32.56 -21.23 -14.77
N SER A 293 31.45 -21.89 -15.12
CA SER A 293 30.22 -21.24 -15.63
C SER A 293 29.00 -21.40 -14.72
N GLY A 294 29.09 -22.24 -13.69
CA GLY A 294 28.03 -22.41 -12.69
C GLY A 294 28.08 -21.35 -11.59
N ASP A 295 27.03 -21.34 -10.76
CA ASP A 295 26.94 -20.55 -9.52
C ASP A 295 27.69 -21.19 -8.33
N GLN A 296 28.22 -22.39 -8.56
CA GLN A 296 29.04 -23.14 -7.63
C GLN A 296 30.28 -23.70 -8.33
N TYR A 297 31.42 -23.69 -7.64
CA TYR A 297 32.65 -24.35 -8.07
C TYR A 297 33.28 -25.11 -6.92
N GLU A 298 33.64 -26.37 -7.14
CA GLU A 298 34.34 -27.21 -6.17
C GLU A 298 35.75 -27.51 -6.67
N GLY A 299 36.73 -27.41 -5.77
CA GLY A 299 38.11 -27.73 -6.07
C GLY A 299 38.84 -28.32 -4.88
N THR A 300 39.94 -29.00 -5.17
CA THR A 300 40.82 -29.60 -4.17
C THR A 300 42.27 -29.28 -4.52
N VAL A 301 43.06 -28.88 -3.54
CA VAL A 301 44.51 -28.64 -3.66
C VAL A 301 45.25 -29.39 -2.58
N SER A 302 46.43 -29.93 -2.89
CA SER A 302 47.24 -30.67 -1.94
C SER A 302 48.38 -29.81 -1.40
N LEU A 303 48.56 -29.82 -0.08
CA LEU A 303 49.62 -29.12 0.63
C LEU A 303 50.73 -30.10 1.00
N ASP A 304 51.95 -29.86 0.50
CA ASP A 304 53.14 -30.60 0.89
C ASP A 304 53.85 -29.88 2.06
N LEU A 305 53.54 -30.31 3.27
CA LEU A 305 54.05 -29.72 4.51
C LEU A 305 55.57 -29.89 4.64
N LYS A 306 56.14 -30.95 4.08
CA LYS A 306 57.58 -31.20 4.09
C LYS A 306 58.30 -30.19 3.21
N SER A 307 57.76 -29.90 2.02
CA SER A 307 58.32 -28.88 1.13
C SER A 307 58.26 -27.48 1.75
N TYR A 308 57.18 -27.15 2.45
CA TYR A 308 57.00 -25.83 3.07
C TYR A 308 57.97 -25.63 4.22
N ASP A 309 58.16 -26.65 5.07
CA ASP A 309 59.13 -26.67 6.14
C ASP A 309 60.57 -26.57 5.62
N ALA A 310 60.91 -27.29 4.55
CA ALA A 310 62.22 -27.19 3.90
C ALA A 310 62.49 -25.77 3.35
N LYS A 311 61.49 -25.14 2.74
CA LYS A 311 61.59 -23.78 2.19
C LYS A 311 61.77 -22.74 3.29
N ALA A 312 61.02 -22.85 4.39
CA ALA A 312 61.15 -21.97 5.54
C ALA A 312 62.51 -22.14 6.23
N LYS A 313 63.00 -23.38 6.40
CA LYS A 313 64.35 -23.65 6.95
C LYS A 313 65.47 -23.07 6.07
N ALA A 314 65.33 -23.16 4.75
CA ALA A 314 66.28 -22.55 3.83
C ALA A 314 66.30 -21.01 3.98
N ALA A 315 65.14 -20.38 4.17
CA ALA A 315 65.05 -18.96 4.45
C ALA A 315 65.69 -18.61 5.81
N SER A 316 65.36 -19.36 6.86
CA SER A 316 65.96 -19.24 8.20
C SER A 316 67.48 -19.33 8.22
N ALA A 317 68.06 -20.22 7.42
CA ALA A 317 69.52 -20.36 7.32
C ALA A 317 70.20 -19.10 6.76
N VAL A 318 69.48 -18.32 5.94
CA VAL A 318 69.97 -17.07 5.36
C VAL A 318 69.68 -15.87 6.27
N THR A 319 68.50 -15.82 6.89
CA THR A 319 68.11 -14.69 7.76
C THR A 319 68.68 -14.78 9.17
N GLY A 320 69.14 -15.97 9.59
CA GLY A 320 69.62 -16.23 10.95
C GLY A 320 68.50 -16.43 11.97
N GLU A 321 67.25 -16.54 11.53
CA GLU A 321 66.07 -16.61 12.39
C GLU A 321 65.45 -18.01 12.38
N ALA A 322 65.07 -18.55 13.53
CA ALA A 322 64.49 -19.88 13.61
C ALA A 322 63.03 -19.90 13.11
N ALA A 323 62.74 -20.69 12.05
CA ALA A 323 61.37 -20.98 11.60
C ALA A 323 60.69 -22.01 12.52
N SER A 324 60.30 -21.59 13.73
CA SER A 324 59.55 -22.43 14.68
C SER A 324 58.05 -22.54 14.36
N GLN A 325 57.51 -21.55 13.64
CA GLN A 325 56.10 -21.48 13.26
C GLN A 325 55.96 -20.78 11.91
N ILE A 326 55.19 -21.38 11.01
CA ILE A 326 54.92 -20.88 9.67
C ILE A 326 53.40 -20.69 9.56
N ALA A 327 52.97 -19.50 9.17
CA ALA A 327 51.60 -19.26 8.73
C ALA A 327 51.48 -19.73 7.28
N VAL A 328 50.56 -20.66 7.02
CA VAL A 328 50.23 -21.16 5.69
C VAL A 328 48.85 -20.64 5.34
N LYS A 329 48.79 -19.63 4.46
CA LYS A 329 47.53 -19.08 3.97
C LYS A 329 47.19 -19.69 2.62
N VAL A 330 46.09 -20.43 2.52
CA VAL A 330 45.58 -20.87 1.22
C VAL A 330 44.66 -19.78 0.69
N VAL A 331 45.10 -19.11 -0.37
CA VAL A 331 44.40 -17.99 -1.00
C VAL A 331 43.81 -18.47 -2.31
N ALA A 332 42.47 -18.48 -2.39
CA ALA A 332 41.75 -18.74 -3.62
C ALA A 332 41.31 -17.39 -4.21
N GLN A 333 41.90 -16.99 -5.33
CA GLN A 333 41.53 -15.77 -6.03
C GLN A 333 40.48 -16.07 -7.11
N VAL A 334 39.27 -15.55 -6.92
CA VAL A 334 38.15 -15.65 -7.86
C VAL A 334 37.94 -14.33 -8.58
N LYS A 335 38.17 -14.32 -9.90
CA LYS A 335 37.82 -13.21 -10.78
C LYS A 335 36.50 -13.53 -11.49
N THR A 336 35.44 -12.88 -11.05
CA THR A 336 34.09 -13.06 -11.61
C THR A 336 33.99 -12.44 -13.01
N SER A 337 33.03 -12.90 -13.81
CA SER A 337 32.75 -12.34 -15.14
C SER A 337 32.32 -10.87 -15.10
N SER A 338 31.74 -10.41 -13.98
CA SER A 338 31.38 -9.01 -13.76
C SER A 338 32.59 -8.12 -13.43
N GLY A 339 33.77 -8.71 -13.24
CA GLY A 339 35.01 -8.01 -12.92
C GLY A 339 35.29 -7.86 -11.41
N ALA A 340 34.44 -8.39 -10.54
CA ALA A 340 34.72 -8.43 -9.10
C ALA A 340 35.81 -9.47 -8.77
N ASP A 341 36.75 -9.10 -7.90
CA ASP A 341 37.88 -9.93 -7.45
C ASP A 341 37.68 -10.33 -5.98
N PHE A 342 37.39 -11.61 -5.71
CA PHE A 342 37.16 -12.17 -4.38
C PHE A 342 38.35 -13.05 -3.99
N ARG A 343 38.98 -12.76 -2.84
CA ARG A 343 40.22 -13.41 -2.39
C ARG A 343 40.06 -14.00 -0.97
N PRO A 344 39.24 -15.04 -0.79
CA PRO A 344 39.14 -15.76 0.48
C PRO A 344 40.47 -16.42 0.88
N GLU A 345 40.77 -16.38 2.17
CA GLU A 345 42.00 -16.90 2.76
C GLU A 345 41.66 -17.91 3.86
N LEU A 346 42.20 -19.13 3.78
CA LEU A 346 42.23 -20.08 4.88
C LEU A 346 43.59 -19.99 5.59
N THR A 347 43.60 -19.60 6.86
CA THR A 347 44.85 -19.44 7.63
C THR A 347 45.14 -20.65 8.50
N LEU A 348 46.21 -21.36 8.18
CA LEU A 348 46.71 -22.51 8.92
C LEU A 348 48.03 -22.16 9.62
N SER A 349 48.27 -22.74 10.77
CA SER A 349 49.53 -22.64 11.50
C SER A 349 50.27 -23.97 11.44
N LEU A 350 51.44 -23.95 10.81
CA LEU A 350 52.35 -25.08 10.69
C LEU A 350 53.49 -24.94 11.69
N THR A 351 53.64 -25.96 12.54
CA THR A 351 54.75 -26.12 13.48
C THR A 351 55.53 -27.40 13.14
N PRO A 352 56.69 -27.67 13.76
CA PRO A 352 57.40 -28.94 13.58
C PRO A 352 56.57 -30.18 13.96
N LEU A 353 55.54 -30.03 14.78
CA LEU A 353 54.76 -31.17 15.32
C LEU A 353 53.38 -31.32 14.68
N ARG A 354 52.74 -30.21 14.28
CA ARG A 354 51.36 -30.22 13.77
C ARG A 354 51.05 -29.05 12.84
N LEU A 355 50.02 -29.24 12.01
CA LEU A 355 49.27 -28.21 11.29
C LEU A 355 47.92 -28.03 11.98
N ALA A 356 47.46 -26.80 12.20
CA ALA A 356 46.15 -26.52 12.80
C ALA A 356 45.56 -25.21 12.27
N LEU A 357 44.25 -25.00 12.43
CA LEU A 357 43.60 -23.71 12.16
C LEU A 357 44.18 -22.61 13.05
N ALA A 358 44.46 -21.44 12.48
CA ALA A 358 45.00 -20.31 13.24
C ALA A 358 43.92 -19.61 14.08
N ASN A 359 42.72 -19.36 13.52
CA ASN A 359 41.63 -18.65 14.21
C ASN A 359 40.38 -19.53 14.50
N GLY A 360 40.54 -20.85 14.48
CA GLY A 360 39.46 -21.82 14.75
C GLY A 360 38.50 -22.03 13.57
N GLU A 361 37.34 -22.64 13.83
CA GLU A 361 36.36 -23.04 12.80
C GLU A 361 35.83 -21.87 11.94
N LYS A 362 35.91 -20.62 12.43
CA LYS A 362 35.42 -19.45 11.69
C LYS A 362 36.21 -19.16 10.41
N ASP A 363 37.44 -19.65 10.30
CA ASP A 363 38.25 -19.53 9.08
C ASP A 363 37.81 -20.51 7.97
N LEU A 364 36.95 -21.49 8.30
CA LEU A 364 36.43 -22.46 7.32
C LEU A 364 35.34 -21.86 6.42
N THR A 365 34.74 -20.73 6.79
CA THR A 365 33.74 -20.07 5.96
C THR A 365 34.10 -18.60 5.80
N VAL A 366 34.50 -18.22 4.59
CA VAL A 366 34.80 -16.83 4.25
C VAL A 366 33.67 -16.27 3.40
N THR A 367 32.93 -15.32 3.95
CA THR A 367 31.88 -14.59 3.23
C THR A 367 32.31 -13.18 2.93
N ARG A 368 32.18 -12.74 1.67
CA ARG A 368 32.19 -11.31 1.34
C ARG A 368 30.76 -10.83 1.21
N SER A 369 30.29 -10.10 2.21
CA SER A 369 29.08 -9.29 2.09
C SER A 369 29.39 -8.04 1.27
N ASN A 370 29.30 -8.14 -0.06
CA ASN A 370 29.20 -6.93 -0.88
C ASN A 370 27.77 -6.41 -0.77
N THR A 371 27.63 -5.18 -0.27
CA THR A 371 26.39 -4.42 -0.38
C THR A 371 26.28 -3.93 -1.82
N VAL A 372 25.78 -4.78 -2.71
CA VAL A 372 25.42 -4.32 -4.06
C VAL A 372 24.09 -3.60 -3.90
N GLN A 373 24.11 -2.27 -4.10
CA GLN A 373 22.88 -1.50 -4.20
C GLN A 373 22.15 -1.90 -5.48
N HIS A 374 21.33 -2.94 -5.40
CA HIS A 374 20.35 -3.20 -6.43
C HIS A 374 19.25 -2.16 -6.26
N ALA A 375 18.95 -1.44 -7.34
CA ALA A 375 17.69 -0.71 -7.45
C ALA A 375 16.58 -1.76 -7.53
N VAL A 376 16.14 -2.23 -6.36
CA VAL A 376 14.98 -3.10 -6.26
C VAL A 376 13.76 -2.21 -6.37
N VAL A 377 12.86 -2.60 -7.26
CA VAL A 377 11.58 -1.95 -7.45
C VAL A 377 10.71 -2.34 -6.25
N VAL A 378 10.71 -1.51 -5.22
CA VAL A 378 9.95 -1.77 -3.98
C VAL A 378 8.64 -0.98 -4.04
N PRO A 379 7.50 -1.58 -3.61
CA PRO A 379 6.24 -0.86 -3.49
C PRO A 379 6.42 0.39 -2.61
N ARG A 380 6.14 1.56 -3.18
CA ARG A 380 6.29 2.83 -2.46
C ARG A 380 5.31 2.85 -1.30
N THR A 381 5.77 3.14 -0.08
CA THR A 381 4.88 3.32 1.08
C THR A 381 4.57 4.79 1.35
N VAL A 382 3.40 5.07 1.90
CA VAL A 382 2.92 6.38 2.32
C VAL A 382 2.51 6.27 3.79
N GLY A 383 2.99 7.18 4.64
CA GLY A 383 2.81 7.02 6.08
C GLY A 383 3.22 8.24 6.91
N ILE A 384 2.78 8.28 8.16
CA ILE A 384 3.18 9.29 9.15
C ILE A 384 3.93 8.57 10.27
N SER A 385 5.23 8.87 10.40
CA SER A 385 6.19 8.41 11.43
C SER A 385 6.29 6.89 11.65
N ASN A 386 5.22 6.24 12.12
CA ASN A 386 5.20 4.83 12.56
C ASN A 386 4.14 3.98 11.84
N TRP A 387 3.34 4.59 10.95
CA TRP A 387 2.25 3.93 10.22
C TRP A 387 2.51 4.03 8.73
N THR A 388 2.87 2.93 8.09
CA THR A 388 3.14 2.87 6.65
C THR A 388 2.13 1.98 5.95
N ILE A 389 1.52 2.49 4.89
CA ILE A 389 0.67 1.72 3.98
C ILE A 389 1.25 1.80 2.58
N THR A 390 1.07 0.77 1.76
CA THR A 390 1.53 0.84 0.36
C THR A 390 0.77 1.92 -0.40
N ALA A 391 1.44 2.58 -1.35
CA ALA A 391 0.82 3.59 -2.20
C ALA A 391 -0.38 3.00 -2.95
N ALA A 392 -0.30 1.74 -3.37
CA ALA A 392 -1.41 1.02 -4.00
C ALA A 392 -2.66 0.97 -3.10
N THR A 393 -2.51 0.56 -1.83
CA THR A 393 -3.63 0.50 -0.87
C THR A 393 -4.15 1.89 -0.52
N ALA A 394 -3.26 2.86 -0.31
CA ALA A 394 -3.63 4.26 -0.06
C ALA A 394 -4.45 4.87 -1.21
N ARG A 395 -4.10 4.57 -2.47
CA ARG A 395 -4.87 5.00 -3.65
C ARG A 395 -6.22 4.33 -3.73
N ALA A 396 -6.28 3.01 -3.50
CA ALA A 396 -7.53 2.26 -3.55
C ALA A 396 -8.54 2.78 -2.53
N VAL A 397 -8.11 2.97 -1.28
CA VAL A 397 -9.00 3.48 -0.24
C VAL A 397 -9.35 4.95 -0.45
N SER A 398 -8.40 5.79 -0.88
CA SER A 398 -8.71 7.17 -1.28
C SER A 398 -9.82 7.21 -2.34
N GLY A 399 -9.74 6.35 -3.37
CA GLY A 399 -10.76 6.23 -4.41
C GLY A 399 -12.14 5.88 -3.84
N ILE A 400 -12.21 4.87 -2.96
CA ILE A 400 -13.46 4.44 -2.31
C ILE A 400 -14.06 5.57 -1.45
N LEU A 401 -13.23 6.23 -0.64
CA LEU A 401 -13.67 7.33 0.23
C LEU A 401 -14.20 8.52 -0.58
N LEU A 402 -13.54 8.87 -1.69
CA LEU A 402 -14.00 9.93 -2.59
C LEU A 402 -15.33 9.55 -3.26
N VAL A 403 -15.47 8.33 -3.77
CA VAL A 403 -16.74 7.87 -4.38
C VAL A 403 -17.88 7.91 -3.36
N ALA A 404 -17.63 7.45 -2.12
CA ALA A 404 -18.62 7.50 -1.05
C ALA A 404 -19.02 8.93 -0.67
N ALA A 405 -18.05 9.84 -0.55
CA ALA A 405 -18.30 11.27 -0.32
C ALA A 405 -19.15 11.90 -1.43
N LEU A 406 -18.89 11.52 -2.68
CA LEU A 406 -19.58 12.05 -3.85
C LEU A 406 -21.01 11.50 -3.99
N ALA A 407 -21.22 10.23 -3.69
CA ALA A 407 -22.55 9.63 -3.62
C ALA A 407 -23.41 10.33 -2.54
N GLY A 408 -22.84 10.57 -1.36
CA GLY A 408 -23.50 11.33 -0.30
C GLY A 408 -23.82 12.77 -0.70
N GLY A 409 -22.89 13.46 -1.36
CA GLY A 409 -23.11 14.80 -1.92
C GLY A 409 -24.23 14.85 -2.98
N ALA A 410 -24.26 13.89 -3.90
CA ALA A 410 -25.30 13.79 -4.92
C ALA A 410 -26.70 13.57 -4.30
N VAL A 411 -26.78 12.76 -3.25
CA VAL A 411 -28.02 12.58 -2.46
C VAL A 411 -28.44 13.92 -1.86
N VAL A 412 -27.54 14.67 -1.23
CA VAL A 412 -27.87 15.99 -0.66
C VAL A 412 -28.39 16.95 -1.73
N VAL A 413 -27.77 16.99 -2.91
CA VAL A 413 -28.21 17.85 -4.03
C VAL A 413 -29.58 17.43 -4.59
N VAL A 414 -29.80 16.14 -4.85
CA VAL A 414 -31.07 15.65 -5.39
C VAL A 414 -32.22 15.87 -4.39
N PHE A 415 -31.97 15.65 -3.10
CA PHE A 415 -32.99 15.80 -2.07
C PHE A 415 -33.24 17.25 -1.69
N SER A 416 -32.23 18.13 -1.70
CA SER A 416 -32.43 19.58 -1.52
C SER A 416 -33.25 20.19 -2.67
N GLN A 417 -33.01 19.77 -3.92
CA GLN A 417 -33.80 20.21 -5.07
C GLN A 417 -35.24 19.71 -5.03
N ARG A 418 -35.49 18.52 -4.47
CA ARG A 418 -36.83 17.94 -4.33
C ARG A 418 -37.59 18.44 -3.10
N SER A 419 -36.89 18.89 -2.07
CA SER A 419 -37.47 19.30 -0.79
C SER A 419 -37.62 20.81 -0.65
N ALA A 420 -37.09 21.63 -1.58
CA ALA A 420 -37.36 23.05 -1.62
C ALA A 420 -38.88 23.27 -1.79
N PRO A 421 -39.61 23.69 -0.75
CA PRO A 421 -41.00 24.06 -0.92
C PRO A 421 -41.00 25.27 -1.86
N ARG A 422 -41.75 25.20 -2.96
CA ARG A 422 -42.08 26.40 -3.74
C ARG A 422 -43.02 27.23 -2.88
N ASP A 423 -42.46 27.96 -1.92
CA ASP A 423 -43.16 29.05 -1.27
C ASP A 423 -43.43 30.11 -2.35
N GLU A 424 -44.64 30.03 -2.91
CA GLU A 424 -45.10 30.87 -4.00
C GLU A 424 -45.02 32.35 -3.61
N GLY A 425 -45.35 32.67 -2.36
CA GLY A 425 -45.22 34.00 -1.78
C GLY A 425 -43.78 34.50 -1.77
N ALA A 426 -42.84 33.67 -1.33
CA ALA A 426 -41.41 34.02 -1.36
C ALA A 426 -40.87 34.22 -2.79
N ALA A 427 -41.34 33.44 -3.76
CA ALA A 427 -40.97 33.62 -5.16
C ALA A 427 -41.52 34.92 -5.76
N ILE A 428 -42.76 35.29 -5.41
CA ILE A 428 -43.40 36.54 -5.81
C ILE A 428 -42.66 37.75 -5.20
N ARG A 429 -42.38 37.72 -3.90
CA ARG A 429 -41.63 38.80 -3.21
C ARG A 429 -40.28 39.07 -3.84
N ARG A 430 -39.51 38.02 -4.18
CA ARG A 430 -38.21 38.19 -4.84
C ARG A 430 -38.31 38.82 -6.22
N ARG A 431 -39.33 38.46 -7.00
CA ARG A 431 -39.48 38.90 -8.39
C ARG A 431 -40.08 40.30 -8.54
N TYR A 432 -40.97 40.68 -7.62
CA TYR A 432 -41.74 41.93 -7.70
C TYR A 432 -41.46 42.89 -6.53
N ALA A 433 -40.37 42.67 -5.78
CA ALA A 433 -39.97 43.43 -4.60
C ALA A 433 -40.09 44.96 -4.77
N ALA A 434 -39.71 45.49 -5.93
CA ALA A 434 -39.70 46.92 -6.20
C ALA A 434 -41.10 47.58 -6.29
N ARG A 435 -42.19 46.80 -6.32
CA ARG A 435 -43.57 47.29 -6.44
C ARG A 435 -44.51 46.74 -5.34
N LEU A 436 -43.93 46.05 -4.36
CA LEU A 436 -44.65 45.44 -3.25
C LEU A 436 -44.49 46.31 -2.01
N VAL A 437 -45.60 46.67 -1.38
CA VAL A 437 -45.62 47.37 -0.10
C VAL A 437 -46.26 46.46 0.94
N SER A 438 -45.48 46.13 1.97
CA SER A 438 -45.99 45.34 3.09
C SER A 438 -46.84 46.22 3.99
N VAL A 439 -48.11 45.86 4.18
CA VAL A 439 -49.06 46.61 5.02
C VAL A 439 -49.58 45.73 6.15
N GLN A 440 -50.15 46.37 7.18
CA GLN A 440 -50.92 45.65 8.19
C GLN A 440 -52.23 45.12 7.59
N PRO A 441 -52.79 44.02 8.14
CA PRO A 441 -54.07 43.49 7.66
C PRO A 441 -55.14 44.58 7.71
N MET A 442 -55.69 44.90 6.54
CA MET A 442 -56.71 45.92 6.38
C MET A 442 -58.03 45.25 6.00
N GLN A 443 -59.14 45.72 6.58
CA GLN A 443 -60.45 45.29 6.14
C GLN A 443 -60.77 45.92 4.78
N LEU A 444 -61.12 45.08 3.80
CA LEU A 444 -61.56 45.53 2.49
C LEU A 444 -62.89 46.30 2.66
N THR A 445 -62.93 47.56 2.22
CA THR A 445 -64.06 48.47 2.41
C THR A 445 -65.36 47.88 1.85
N GLN A 446 -66.38 47.73 2.70
CA GLN A 446 -67.72 47.25 2.33
C GLN A 446 -68.35 48.21 1.30
N GLY A 447 -68.67 47.69 0.10
CA GLY A 447 -69.31 48.45 -0.98
C GLY A 447 -68.55 48.52 -2.31
N ARG A 448 -67.31 48.00 -2.40
CA ARG A 448 -66.57 47.90 -3.67
C ARG A 448 -66.50 46.45 -4.16
N PRO A 449 -66.68 46.18 -5.48
CA PRO A 449 -66.51 44.84 -6.02
C PRO A 449 -65.07 44.36 -5.83
N ILE A 450 -64.91 43.15 -5.31
CA ILE A 450 -63.64 42.46 -5.18
C ILE A 450 -63.53 41.46 -6.35
N ILE A 451 -62.50 41.60 -7.17
CA ILE A 451 -62.23 40.70 -8.29
C ILE A 451 -61.03 39.83 -7.94
N ASP A 452 -61.26 38.53 -7.81
CA ASP A 452 -60.20 37.55 -7.60
C ASP A 452 -59.47 37.24 -8.92
N VAL A 453 -58.19 37.59 -8.95
CA VAL A 453 -57.33 37.40 -10.10
C VAL A 453 -56.72 36.00 -10.04
N ALA A 454 -56.78 35.24 -11.12
CA ALA A 454 -56.32 33.85 -11.13
C ALA A 454 -54.79 33.67 -11.03
N THR A 455 -54.01 34.69 -11.38
CA THR A 455 -52.53 34.60 -11.36
C THR A 455 -51.88 35.92 -10.93
N PHE A 456 -50.81 35.85 -10.13
CA PHE A 456 -50.08 37.04 -9.71
C PHE A 456 -49.56 37.92 -10.87
N PRO A 457 -49.05 37.39 -11.99
CA PRO A 457 -48.62 38.22 -13.12
C PRO A 457 -49.74 39.06 -13.75
N ALA A 458 -50.99 38.58 -13.72
CA ALA A 458 -52.12 39.36 -14.17
C ALA A 458 -52.40 40.54 -13.22
N LEU A 459 -52.31 40.31 -11.90
CA LEU A 459 -52.41 41.37 -10.90
C LEU A 459 -51.29 42.41 -11.08
N ALA A 460 -50.06 41.95 -11.32
CA ALA A 460 -48.91 42.84 -11.56
C ALA A 460 -49.06 43.68 -12.84
N LYS A 461 -49.67 43.14 -13.89
CA LYS A 461 -49.99 43.91 -15.11
C LYS A 461 -51.06 44.97 -14.88
N ILE A 462 -52.06 44.68 -14.04
CA ILE A 462 -53.08 45.66 -13.66
C ILE A 462 -52.41 46.80 -12.88
N ALA A 463 -51.61 46.47 -11.86
CA ALA A 463 -50.84 47.46 -11.11
C ALA A 463 -49.96 48.32 -12.02
N GLU A 464 -49.28 47.71 -13.00
CA GLU A 464 -48.42 48.42 -13.95
C GLU A 464 -49.20 49.35 -14.89
N ARG A 465 -50.35 48.91 -15.40
CA ARG A 465 -51.17 49.71 -16.33
C ARG A 465 -51.70 50.98 -15.67
N TYR A 466 -52.07 50.90 -14.40
CA TYR A 466 -52.68 52.01 -13.66
C TYR A 466 -51.67 52.77 -12.77
N GLY A 467 -50.39 52.38 -12.78
CA GLY A 467 -49.35 53.02 -11.95
C GLY A 467 -49.53 52.82 -10.45
N LEU A 468 -50.21 51.75 -10.03
CA LEU A 468 -50.58 51.46 -8.65
C LEU A 468 -49.57 50.54 -7.95
N TRP A 469 -49.51 50.63 -6.63
CA TRP A 469 -48.70 49.74 -5.80
C TRP A 469 -49.47 48.46 -5.43
N ILE A 470 -48.74 47.34 -5.29
CA ILE A 470 -49.31 46.08 -4.82
C ILE A 470 -49.13 46.01 -3.31
N LEU A 471 -50.23 46.10 -2.58
CA LEU A 471 -50.24 45.94 -1.13
C LEU A 471 -50.24 44.45 -0.80
N HIS A 472 -49.42 44.03 0.16
CA HIS A 472 -49.40 42.64 0.60
C HIS A 472 -49.34 42.51 2.12
N TRP A 473 -50.00 41.49 2.64
CA TRP A 473 -49.91 41.08 4.04
C TRP A 473 -50.07 39.57 4.17
N GLY A 474 -49.51 39.02 5.24
CA GLY A 474 -49.64 37.61 5.58
C GLY A 474 -49.67 37.45 7.11
N GLN A 475 -50.72 36.83 7.63
CA GLN A 475 -50.78 36.37 9.02
C GLN A 475 -51.00 34.87 8.99
N SER A 476 -49.95 34.10 9.29
CA SER A 476 -49.95 32.64 9.55
C SER A 476 -50.86 31.77 8.66
N GLY A 477 -51.08 32.18 7.41
CA GLY A 477 -52.04 31.64 6.45
C GLY A 477 -51.77 32.16 5.02
N PRO A 478 -52.68 31.99 4.06
CA PRO A 478 -52.43 32.34 2.65
C PRO A 478 -52.09 33.83 2.49
N GLU A 479 -50.93 34.11 1.90
CA GLU A 479 -50.51 35.47 1.61
C GLU A 479 -51.47 36.11 0.62
N THR A 480 -51.93 37.32 0.96
CA THR A 480 -52.89 38.08 0.18
C THR A 480 -52.19 39.29 -0.43
N PHE A 481 -52.35 39.44 -1.74
CA PHE A 481 -51.83 40.54 -2.54
C PHE A 481 -53.01 41.30 -3.15
N VAL A 482 -53.00 42.62 -3.05
CA VAL A 482 -54.12 43.47 -3.46
C VAL A 482 -53.64 44.69 -4.23
N VAL A 483 -54.41 45.07 -5.25
CA VAL A 483 -54.28 46.35 -5.97
C VAL A 483 -55.62 47.08 -5.84
N HIS A 484 -55.55 48.34 -5.40
CA HIS A 484 -56.74 49.15 -5.15
C HIS A 484 -56.90 50.20 -6.25
N ASP A 485 -57.98 50.10 -7.03
CA ASP A 485 -58.39 51.06 -8.04
C ASP A 485 -59.58 51.88 -7.51
N GLU A 486 -59.91 53.01 -8.17
CA GLU A 486 -60.90 53.99 -7.69
C GLU A 486 -62.26 53.33 -7.37
N ASN A 487 -62.68 52.36 -8.18
CA ASN A 487 -63.98 51.68 -8.03
C ASN A 487 -63.91 50.15 -7.84
N THR A 488 -62.75 49.51 -7.91
CA THR A 488 -62.63 48.04 -7.86
C THR A 488 -61.38 47.61 -7.09
N THR A 489 -61.46 46.51 -6.34
CA THR A 489 -60.29 45.94 -5.67
C THR A 489 -59.92 44.60 -6.31
N TYR A 490 -58.69 44.47 -6.80
CA TYR A 490 -58.17 43.23 -7.39
C TYR A 490 -57.36 42.47 -6.35
N ARG A 491 -57.66 41.19 -6.14
CA ARG A 491 -57.02 40.35 -5.12
C ARG A 491 -56.40 39.09 -5.71
N TYR A 492 -55.22 38.72 -5.22
CA TYR A 492 -54.57 37.43 -5.44
C TYR A 492 -54.25 36.80 -4.09
N GLN A 493 -54.65 35.55 -3.89
CA GLN A 493 -54.27 34.77 -2.71
C GLN A 493 -53.38 33.61 -3.15
N THR A 494 -52.28 33.42 -2.43
CA THR A 494 -51.44 32.24 -2.65
C THR A 494 -52.24 30.99 -2.28
N THR A 495 -52.18 29.97 -3.14
CA THR A 495 -52.93 28.74 -2.90
C THR A 495 -52.31 27.96 -1.75
N GLU A 496 -53.02 27.86 -0.62
CA GLU A 496 -52.74 26.80 0.35
C GLU A 496 -53.02 25.47 -0.33
N ASN A 497 -52.04 24.57 -0.31
CA ASN A 497 -52.10 23.28 -0.97
C ASN A 497 -53.03 22.32 -0.18
N HIS A 498 -54.33 22.60 -0.16
CA HIS A 498 -55.37 21.69 0.28
C HIS A 498 -55.87 20.89 -0.93
N ARG A 499 -55.71 19.56 -0.83
CA ARG A 499 -56.23 18.57 -1.78
C ARG A 499 -57.67 18.90 -2.18
N ARG A 500 -57.94 18.88 -3.48
CA ARG A 500 -59.28 18.71 -4.03
C ARG A 500 -59.93 17.47 -3.39
N LEU A 501 -61.02 17.69 -2.65
CA LEU A 501 -62.15 16.77 -2.63
C LEU A 501 -63.21 17.40 -3.51
N GLN A 502 -63.25 16.99 -4.78
CA GLN A 502 -64.46 16.75 -5.57
C GLN A 502 -64.12 15.65 -6.56
#